data_AF-A0A8J6XEN6-F1
#
_entry.id   AF-A0A8J6XEN6-F1
#
_cell.length_a   1.000
_cell.length_b   1.000
_cell.length_c   1.000
_cell.angle_alpha   90.00
_cell.angle_beta   90.00
_cell.angle_gamma   90.00
#
_symmetry.space_group_name_H-M   'P 1'
#
loop_
_entity.id
_entity.type
_entity.pdbx_description
1 polymer ?
#
loop_
_entity_poly.entity_id
_entity_poly.type
_entity_poly.pdbx_seq_one_letter_code
_entity_poly.pdbx_strand_id
1 'polypeptide(L)'
;MNTVLASSADLKSSVRLRDIKLDDDAVELLSKLTKRQLNQADITPGVTFLAALVTMTLGVMYADGNVAASEAELLEKTIEQLVPTKGDVPVLIQLIINGIRENPIYQNPSEWLKLVKPLSTAERTLLMSFAYEMSSVDGEIASSESEYLKATASVLKIDSRHIAILENWYSGKGVQDIVTWNELQNLLNPKKFDYLGLRFVSLEAVELLSHLTGKKLSKIELTPVVVFLSALLTITWGVMLADGMQKEEEKRLLAKTIKRLIPQKNNAVREMMEILLNNIPQSDIYRNQQEWLKLAASLSEPEKMLMMSFSYEMSAADGEISTEERKYLQETANCLGIEPRYAAVLSAGFGGEGIEDIVAFEKLKLLIHPDQFQDIDENFVDAARYIIDTLEVLSF
;
A
#
# COMPACT_ATOMS: atom_id res chain seq x y z
N MET A 1 32.15 38.43 18.78
CA MET A 1 31.09 38.56 17.76
C MET A 1 30.38 37.22 17.68
N ASN A 2 29.07 37.25 17.91
CA ASN A 2 28.28 36.11 18.39
C ASN A 2 28.08 35.03 17.33
N THR A 3 28.45 33.80 17.70
CA THR A 3 28.04 32.56 17.07
C THR A 3 26.60 32.28 17.50
N VAL A 4 25.64 32.49 16.58
CA VAL A 4 24.26 32.05 16.79
C VAL A 4 24.18 30.60 16.33
N LEU A 5 24.17 29.69 17.30
CA LEU A 5 23.73 28.31 17.13
C LEU A 5 22.25 28.35 16.79
N ALA A 6 21.91 28.10 15.52
CA ALA A 6 20.54 27.83 15.13
C ALA A 6 20.12 26.52 15.80
N SER A 7 19.17 26.63 16.72
CA SER A 7 18.62 25.52 17.50
C SER A 7 17.97 24.49 16.58
N SER A 8 18.20 23.22 16.89
CA SER A 8 17.57 22.03 16.30
C SER A 8 16.06 21.89 16.60
N ALA A 9 15.32 23.00 16.61
CA ALA A 9 13.91 23.07 16.97
C ALA A 9 12.96 23.21 15.77
N ASP A 10 13.46 23.49 14.57
CA ASP A 10 12.63 23.86 13.40
C ASP A 10 12.49 22.79 12.30
N LEU A 11 12.74 21.51 12.62
CA LEU A 11 12.50 20.39 11.68
C LEU A 11 11.31 19.49 12.07
N LYS A 12 10.40 19.96 12.92
CA LYS A 12 9.09 19.32 13.10
C LYS A 12 8.07 19.89 12.10
N SER A 13 8.23 19.55 10.83
CA SER A 13 7.19 19.78 9.82
C SER A 13 6.03 18.81 10.04
N SER A 14 5.08 19.25 10.85
CA SER A 14 3.62 19.04 10.73
C SER A 14 3.12 17.79 9.99
N VAL A 15 3.20 16.64 10.64
CA VAL A 15 2.04 15.74 10.71
C VAL A 15 1.50 15.90 12.12
N ARG A 16 0.37 16.60 12.27
CA ARG A 16 -0.38 16.53 13.54
C ARG A 16 -0.87 15.08 13.64
N LEU A 17 -0.07 14.21 14.28
CA LEU A 17 -0.59 13.01 14.92
C LEU A 17 -1.80 13.51 15.70
N ARG A 18 -3.01 13.07 15.33
CA ARG A 18 -4.16 13.29 16.19
C ARG A 18 -3.73 12.73 17.54
N ASP A 19 -3.79 13.55 18.59
CA ASP A 19 -3.80 13.06 19.97
C ASP A 19 -5.10 12.26 20.14
N ILE A 20 -5.18 11.09 19.51
CA ILE A 20 -6.26 10.13 19.70
C ILE A 20 -5.98 9.55 21.08
N LYS A 21 -6.58 10.19 22.09
CA LYS A 21 -6.64 9.60 23.42
C LYS A 21 -7.38 8.27 23.26
N LEU A 22 -6.63 7.17 23.36
CA LEU A 22 -7.20 5.84 23.32
C LEU A 22 -8.17 5.66 24.48
N ASP A 23 -9.20 4.85 24.25
CA ASP A 23 -10.18 4.51 25.26
C ASP A 23 -9.52 3.64 26.34
N ASP A 24 -9.73 3.98 27.61
CA ASP A 24 -9.16 3.23 28.74
C ASP A 24 -9.65 1.76 28.73
N ASP A 25 -10.86 1.53 28.23
CA ASP A 25 -11.43 0.18 28.03
C ASP A 25 -10.59 -0.68 27.06
N ALA A 26 -10.05 -0.06 26.00
CA ALA A 26 -9.24 -0.76 25.00
C ALA A 26 -7.85 -1.11 25.57
N VAL A 27 -7.26 -0.19 26.33
CA VAL A 27 -5.96 -0.39 26.99
C VAL A 27 -6.03 -1.51 28.04
N GLU A 28 -7.10 -1.53 28.83
CA GLU A 28 -7.34 -2.59 29.82
C GLU A 28 -7.47 -3.96 29.15
N LEU A 29 -8.28 -4.03 28.09
CA LEU A 29 -8.46 -5.28 27.34
C LEU A 29 -7.15 -5.77 26.72
N LEU A 30 -6.38 -4.88 26.08
CA LEU A 30 -5.09 -5.23 25.49
C LEU A 30 -4.07 -5.67 26.55
N SER A 31 -4.08 -5.03 27.73
CA SER A 31 -3.24 -5.44 28.86
C SER A 31 -3.57 -6.87 29.32
N LYS A 32 -4.87 -7.19 29.41
CA LYS A 32 -5.35 -8.53 29.74
C LYS A 32 -4.93 -9.57 28.69
N LEU A 33 -5.14 -9.29 27.40
CA LEU A 33 -4.81 -10.21 26.31
C LEU A 33 -3.29 -10.50 26.25
N THR A 34 -2.47 -9.46 26.45
CA THR A 34 -1.01 -9.57 26.36
C THR A 34 -0.36 -10.06 27.65
N LYS A 35 -1.10 -10.12 28.76
CA LYS A 35 -0.59 -10.36 30.12
C LYS A 35 0.52 -9.36 30.50
N ARG A 36 0.47 -8.14 29.95
CA ARG A 36 1.39 -7.03 30.21
C ARG A 36 0.60 -5.86 30.77
N GLN A 37 1.22 -5.09 31.66
CA GLN A 37 0.63 -3.85 32.13
C GLN A 37 0.91 -2.74 31.11
N LEU A 38 0.02 -2.58 30.12
CA LEU A 38 0.14 -1.54 29.11
C LEU A 38 -0.48 -0.24 29.61
N ASN A 39 0.06 0.87 29.14
CA ASN A 39 -0.52 2.20 29.30
C ASN A 39 -0.81 2.83 27.92
N GLN A 40 -1.44 4.00 27.90
CA GLN A 40 -1.83 4.68 26.65
C GLN A 40 -0.63 4.97 25.72
N ALA A 41 0.57 5.18 26.24
CA ALA A 41 1.76 5.43 25.44
C ALA A 41 2.33 4.15 24.79
N ASP A 42 1.98 2.98 25.30
CA ASP A 42 2.45 1.68 24.77
C ASP A 42 1.60 1.20 23.58
N ILE A 43 0.46 1.84 23.31
CA ILE A 43 -0.52 1.41 22.30
C ILE A 43 -0.67 2.51 21.27
N THR A 44 -0.40 2.18 20.02
CA THR A 44 -0.63 3.08 18.89
C THR A 44 -2.00 2.81 18.25
N PRO A 45 -2.56 3.75 17.47
CA PRO A 45 -3.77 3.50 16.68
C PRO A 45 -3.65 2.26 15.79
N GLY A 46 -2.48 2.02 15.19
CA GLY A 46 -2.21 0.83 14.39
C GLY A 46 -2.31 -0.47 15.19
N VAL A 47 -1.80 -0.51 16.43
CA VAL A 47 -1.94 -1.68 17.32
C VAL A 47 -3.41 -1.95 17.65
N THR A 48 -4.19 -0.91 17.96
CA THR A 48 -5.62 -1.06 18.23
C THR A 48 -6.37 -1.57 17.01
N PHE A 49 -6.08 -1.02 15.82
CA PHE A 49 -6.66 -1.48 14.57
C PHE A 49 -6.33 -2.95 14.29
N LEU A 50 -5.06 -3.35 14.41
CA LEU A 50 -4.63 -4.73 14.20
C LEU A 50 -5.26 -5.70 15.21
N ALA A 51 -5.40 -5.31 16.48
CA ALA A 51 -6.09 -6.11 17.48
C ALA A 51 -7.57 -6.33 17.13
N ALA A 52 -8.25 -5.27 16.67
CA ALA A 52 -9.62 -5.36 16.20
C ALA A 52 -9.74 -6.24 14.94
N LEU A 53 -8.80 -6.11 14.00
CA LEU A 53 -8.71 -6.93 12.80
C LEU A 53 -8.59 -8.41 13.15
N VAL A 54 -7.58 -8.79 13.95
CA VAL A 54 -7.39 -10.18 14.41
C VAL A 54 -8.64 -10.72 15.10
N THR A 55 -9.25 -9.91 15.96
CA THR A 55 -10.45 -10.32 16.69
C THR A 55 -11.61 -10.61 15.73
N MET A 56 -11.84 -9.72 14.75
CA MET A 56 -12.92 -9.87 13.79
C MET A 56 -12.68 -11.03 12.82
N THR A 57 -11.47 -11.19 12.30
CA THR A 57 -11.14 -12.30 11.39
C THR A 57 -11.24 -13.65 12.09
N LEU A 58 -10.77 -13.77 13.33
CA LEU A 58 -10.99 -14.99 14.13
C LEU A 58 -12.48 -15.21 14.39
N GLY A 59 -13.26 -14.16 14.63
CA GLY A 59 -14.71 -14.26 14.77
C GLY A 59 -15.40 -14.88 13.56
N VAL A 60 -14.98 -14.47 12.34
CA VAL A 60 -15.46 -15.03 11.08
C VAL A 60 -15.05 -16.50 10.94
N MET A 61 -13.76 -16.81 11.11
CA MET A 61 -13.23 -18.18 10.96
C MET A 61 -13.87 -19.20 11.89
N TYR A 62 -14.34 -18.76 13.06
CA TYR A 62 -15.02 -19.62 14.03
C TYR A 62 -16.55 -19.54 13.95
N ALA A 63 -17.13 -18.79 13.01
CA ALA A 63 -18.57 -18.57 12.93
C ALA A 63 -19.35 -19.85 12.58
N ASP A 64 -18.77 -20.74 11.79
CA ASP A 64 -19.34 -22.04 11.41
C ASP A 64 -18.88 -23.20 12.32
N GLY A 65 -17.94 -22.93 13.23
CA GLY A 65 -17.34 -23.89 14.14
C GLY A 65 -16.19 -24.73 13.57
N ASN A 66 -15.78 -24.52 12.31
CA ASN A 66 -14.70 -25.25 11.65
C ASN A 66 -13.69 -24.29 11.02
N VAL A 67 -12.45 -24.29 11.52
CA VAL A 67 -11.38 -23.50 10.90
C VAL A 67 -10.64 -24.34 9.86
N ALA A 68 -10.71 -23.92 8.60
CA ALA A 68 -9.92 -24.49 7.52
C ALA A 68 -8.46 -24.02 7.59
N ALA A 69 -7.53 -24.87 7.12
CA ALA A 69 -6.10 -24.53 7.09
C ALA A 69 -5.82 -23.28 6.23
N SER A 70 -6.58 -23.10 5.15
CA SER A 70 -6.47 -21.95 4.24
C SER A 70 -6.87 -20.62 4.91
N GLU A 71 -7.82 -20.63 5.83
CA GLU A 71 -8.20 -19.42 6.58
C GLU A 71 -7.13 -19.03 7.61
N ALA A 72 -6.54 -20.03 8.28
CA ALA A 72 -5.43 -19.80 9.20
C ALA A 72 -4.21 -19.23 8.47
N GLU A 73 -3.89 -19.78 7.30
CA GLU A 73 -2.82 -19.27 6.42
C GLU A 73 -3.12 -17.84 5.94
N LEU A 74 -4.37 -17.54 5.55
CA LEU A 74 -4.73 -16.19 5.13
C LEU A 74 -4.60 -15.17 6.27
N LEU A 75 -4.97 -15.55 7.50
CA LEU A 75 -4.80 -14.68 8.66
C LEU A 75 -3.31 -14.39 8.90
N GLU A 76 -2.47 -15.42 8.88
CA GLU A 76 -1.01 -15.25 9.03
C GLU A 76 -0.46 -14.31 7.95
N LYS A 77 -0.81 -14.53 6.69
CA LYS A 77 -0.40 -13.67 5.58
C LYS A 77 -0.89 -12.23 5.71
N THR A 78 -2.12 -12.02 6.17
CA THR A 78 -2.67 -10.69 6.45
C THR A 78 -1.84 -9.96 7.50
N ILE A 79 -1.47 -10.67 8.57
CA ILE A 79 -0.67 -10.13 9.66
C ILE A 79 0.75 -9.84 9.20
N GLU A 80 1.40 -10.75 8.49
CA GLU A 80 2.74 -10.53 7.92
C GLU A 80 2.78 -9.31 6.98
N GLN A 81 1.71 -9.08 6.21
CA GLN A 81 1.63 -7.96 5.28
C GLN A 81 1.39 -6.61 5.97
N LEU A 82 0.58 -6.58 7.02
CA LEU A 82 0.17 -5.33 7.66
C LEU A 82 1.08 -4.93 8.83
N VAL A 83 1.64 -5.90 9.55
CA VAL A 83 2.48 -5.64 10.71
C VAL A 83 3.86 -5.14 10.26
N PRO A 84 4.31 -3.97 10.74
CA PRO A 84 5.66 -3.48 10.44
C PRO A 84 6.72 -4.49 10.85
N THR A 85 7.72 -4.73 10.01
CA THR A 85 8.75 -5.76 10.26
C THR A 85 9.75 -5.39 11.36
N LYS A 86 9.74 -4.14 11.84
CA LYS A 86 10.66 -3.61 12.85
C LYS A 86 9.91 -3.06 14.07
N GLY A 87 10.62 -2.97 15.19
CA GLY A 87 10.11 -2.43 16.45
C GLY A 87 9.35 -3.48 17.30
N ASP A 88 8.59 -3.00 18.28
CA ASP A 88 7.91 -3.86 19.25
C ASP A 88 6.52 -4.32 18.81
N VAL A 89 5.97 -3.74 17.74
CA VAL A 89 4.63 -4.06 17.22
C VAL A 89 4.48 -5.55 16.88
N PRO A 90 5.41 -6.22 16.16
CA PRO A 90 5.31 -7.66 15.91
C PRO A 90 5.13 -8.51 17.17
N VAL A 91 5.95 -8.24 18.19
CA VAL A 91 5.91 -8.97 19.46
C VAL A 91 4.57 -8.75 20.16
N LEU A 92 4.10 -7.50 20.17
CA LEU A 92 2.83 -7.16 20.79
C LEU A 92 1.64 -7.80 20.08
N ILE A 93 1.61 -7.78 18.74
CA ILE A 93 0.55 -8.41 17.95
C ILE A 93 0.55 -9.91 18.13
N GLN A 94 1.70 -10.56 18.19
CA GLN A 94 1.76 -12.00 18.47
C GLN A 94 1.18 -12.35 19.84
N LEU A 95 1.46 -11.53 20.87
CA LEU A 95 0.86 -11.70 22.19
C LEU A 95 -0.65 -11.49 22.18
N ILE A 96 -1.13 -10.52 21.40
CA ILE A 96 -2.57 -10.27 21.22
C ILE A 96 -3.25 -11.46 20.54
N ILE A 97 -2.68 -11.98 19.45
CA ILE A 97 -3.20 -13.17 18.74
C ILE A 97 -3.31 -14.36 19.71
N ASN A 98 -2.25 -14.63 20.47
CA ASN A 98 -2.25 -15.71 21.46
C ASN A 98 -3.30 -15.45 22.56
N GLY A 99 -3.38 -14.21 23.06
CA GLY A 99 -4.35 -13.81 24.07
C GLY A 99 -5.80 -13.99 23.62
N ILE A 100 -6.11 -13.67 22.36
CA ILE A 100 -7.45 -13.84 21.77
C ILE A 100 -7.77 -15.33 21.54
N ARG A 101 -6.78 -16.14 21.14
CA ARG A 101 -6.96 -17.60 21.03
C ARG A 101 -7.24 -18.25 22.39
N GLU A 102 -6.56 -17.80 23.45
CA GLU A 102 -6.79 -18.26 24.83
C GLU A 102 -8.11 -17.72 25.43
N ASN A 103 -8.49 -16.51 25.06
CA ASN A 103 -9.69 -15.83 25.55
C ASN A 103 -10.49 -15.36 24.33
N PRO A 104 -11.47 -16.15 23.83
CA PRO A 104 -12.15 -15.90 22.56
C PRO A 104 -13.12 -14.72 22.66
N ILE A 105 -12.58 -13.51 22.80
CA ILE A 105 -13.32 -12.27 22.99
C ILE A 105 -14.22 -11.95 21.78
N TYR A 106 -13.92 -12.51 20.61
CA TYR A 106 -14.75 -12.42 19.40
C TYR A 106 -16.15 -13.05 19.57
N GLN A 107 -16.32 -13.96 20.55
CA GLN A 107 -17.62 -14.52 20.92
C GLN A 107 -18.45 -13.60 21.82
N ASN A 108 -17.85 -12.55 22.38
CA ASN A 108 -18.51 -11.62 23.30
C ASN A 108 -18.50 -10.19 22.74
N PRO A 109 -19.62 -9.72 22.16
CA PRO A 109 -19.77 -8.36 21.66
C PRO A 109 -19.32 -7.28 22.63
N SER A 110 -19.60 -7.42 23.92
CA SER A 110 -19.22 -6.40 24.91
C SER A 110 -17.70 -6.26 25.09
N GLU A 111 -16.92 -7.31 24.79
CA GLU A 111 -15.47 -7.28 24.90
C GLU A 111 -14.83 -6.74 23.61
N TRP A 112 -15.13 -7.32 22.45
CA TRP A 112 -14.50 -6.85 21.20
C TRP A 112 -14.97 -5.44 20.80
N LEU A 113 -16.16 -5.00 21.24
CA LEU A 113 -16.61 -3.61 21.07
C LEU A 113 -15.64 -2.59 21.69
N LYS A 114 -14.92 -2.95 22.76
CA LYS A 114 -13.91 -2.08 23.38
C LYS A 114 -12.77 -1.75 22.40
N LEU A 115 -12.41 -2.68 21.51
CA LEU A 115 -11.35 -2.48 20.50
C LEU A 115 -11.81 -1.60 19.33
N VAL A 116 -13.09 -1.66 18.95
CA VAL A 116 -13.62 -0.95 17.77
C VAL A 116 -14.27 0.40 18.10
N LYS A 117 -14.62 0.64 19.37
CA LYS A 117 -15.17 1.91 19.86
C LYS A 117 -14.30 3.12 19.48
N PRO A 118 -12.96 3.11 19.63
CA PRO A 118 -12.12 4.24 19.22
C PRO A 118 -12.00 4.42 17.70
N LEU A 119 -12.37 3.42 16.90
CA LEU A 119 -12.26 3.46 15.45
C LEU A 119 -13.36 4.33 14.83
N SER A 120 -12.98 5.09 13.82
CA SER A 120 -13.86 5.83 12.92
C SER A 120 -14.69 4.89 12.03
N THR A 121 -15.72 5.44 11.39
CA THR A 121 -16.54 4.68 10.41
C THR A 121 -15.68 4.09 9.29
N ALA A 122 -14.69 4.85 8.78
CA ALA A 122 -13.81 4.38 7.72
C ALA A 122 -12.97 3.18 8.16
N GLU A 123 -12.40 3.22 9.38
CA GLU A 123 -11.63 2.10 9.94
C GLU A 123 -12.52 0.88 10.18
N ARG A 124 -13.73 1.05 10.71
CA ARG A 124 -14.69 -0.06 10.89
C ARG A 124 -15.10 -0.69 9.55
N THR A 125 -15.31 0.13 8.51
CA THR A 125 -15.59 -0.39 7.16
C THR A 125 -14.38 -1.11 6.59
N LEU A 126 -13.16 -0.63 6.85
CA LEU A 126 -11.93 -1.32 6.44
C LEU A 126 -11.80 -2.69 7.13
N LEU A 127 -12.08 -2.76 8.43
CA LEU A 127 -12.13 -4.04 9.17
C LEU A 127 -13.14 -5.00 8.55
N MET A 128 -14.34 -4.53 8.21
CA MET A 128 -15.34 -5.37 7.53
C MET A 128 -14.86 -5.83 6.16
N SER A 129 -14.17 -4.98 5.40
CA SER A 129 -13.60 -5.39 4.11
C SER A 129 -12.64 -6.56 4.25
N PHE A 130 -11.75 -6.53 5.25
CA PHE A 130 -10.86 -7.67 5.53
C PHE A 130 -11.61 -8.90 6.04
N ALA A 131 -12.65 -8.71 6.84
CA ALA A 131 -13.46 -9.82 7.36
C ALA A 131 -14.23 -10.54 6.24
N TYR A 132 -14.76 -9.80 5.26
CA TYR A 132 -15.37 -10.37 4.05
C TYR A 132 -14.36 -11.05 3.12
N GLU A 133 -13.15 -10.50 3.05
CA GLU A 133 -12.05 -11.15 2.32
C GLU A 133 -11.71 -12.50 2.94
N MET A 134 -11.58 -12.53 4.27
CA MET A 134 -11.33 -13.74 5.05
C MET A 134 -12.39 -14.80 4.83
N SER A 135 -13.68 -14.43 4.87
CA SER A 135 -14.78 -15.37 4.64
C SER A 135 -14.89 -15.87 3.21
N SER A 136 -14.04 -15.41 2.28
CA SER A 136 -14.12 -15.74 0.85
C SER A 136 -12.89 -16.46 0.33
N VAL A 137 -12.04 -16.97 1.23
CA VAL A 137 -10.76 -17.63 0.89
C VAL A 137 -10.95 -18.75 -0.12
N ASP A 138 -12.01 -19.54 0.01
CA ASP A 138 -12.32 -20.68 -0.86
C ASP A 138 -13.19 -20.28 -2.08
N GLY A 139 -13.48 -18.99 -2.23
CA GLY A 139 -14.27 -18.42 -3.31
C GLY A 139 -15.77 -18.30 -3.02
N GLU A 140 -16.25 -18.82 -1.90
CA GLU A 140 -17.64 -18.69 -1.44
C GLU A 140 -17.67 -18.09 -0.04
N ILE A 141 -18.83 -17.60 0.40
CA ILE A 141 -19.03 -17.14 1.78
C ILE A 141 -20.13 -18.00 2.37
N ALA A 142 -19.84 -18.74 3.44
CA ALA A 142 -20.84 -19.59 4.07
C ALA A 142 -21.96 -18.76 4.69
N SER A 143 -23.18 -19.33 4.75
CA SER A 143 -24.34 -18.63 5.32
C SER A 143 -24.10 -18.17 6.76
N SER A 144 -23.44 -18.98 7.58
CA SER A 144 -23.09 -18.65 8.97
C SER A 144 -22.12 -17.47 9.07
N GLU A 145 -21.11 -17.42 8.21
CA GLU A 145 -20.16 -16.31 8.15
C GLU A 145 -20.83 -15.03 7.67
N SER A 146 -21.67 -15.12 6.62
CA SER A 146 -22.47 -14.00 6.11
C SER A 146 -23.41 -13.44 7.19
N GLU A 147 -24.07 -14.30 7.97
CA GLU A 147 -24.90 -13.90 9.10
C GLU A 147 -24.07 -13.21 10.20
N TYR A 148 -22.91 -13.78 10.56
CA TYR A 148 -21.98 -13.18 11.52
C TYR A 148 -21.50 -11.79 11.07
N LEU A 149 -21.09 -11.66 9.81
CA LEU A 149 -20.61 -10.41 9.21
C LEU A 149 -21.71 -9.34 9.18
N LYS A 150 -22.95 -9.71 8.80
CA LYS A 150 -24.09 -8.79 8.80
C LYS A 150 -24.46 -8.32 10.21
N ALA A 151 -24.47 -9.23 11.19
CA ALA A 151 -24.71 -8.89 12.58
C ALA A 151 -23.63 -7.94 13.12
N THR A 152 -22.36 -8.25 12.83
CA THR A 152 -21.21 -7.43 13.21
C THR A 152 -21.26 -6.04 12.58
N ALA A 153 -21.56 -5.94 11.28
CA ALA A 153 -21.70 -4.68 10.58
C ALA A 153 -22.81 -3.79 11.16
N SER A 154 -23.94 -4.39 11.54
CA SER A 154 -25.05 -3.69 12.21
C SER A 154 -24.62 -3.09 13.54
N VAL A 155 -23.92 -3.88 14.37
CA VAL A 155 -23.34 -3.42 15.65
C VAL A 155 -22.33 -2.28 15.43
N LEU A 156 -21.50 -2.38 14.39
CA LEU A 156 -20.52 -1.37 14.01
C LEU A 156 -21.13 -0.11 13.36
N LYS A 157 -22.44 -0.14 13.05
CA LYS A 157 -23.19 0.91 12.35
C LYS A 157 -22.64 1.23 10.96
N ILE A 158 -22.26 0.20 10.22
CA ILE A 158 -21.80 0.34 8.84
C ILE A 158 -23.00 0.37 7.90
N ASP A 159 -22.95 1.22 6.88
CA ASP A 159 -24.01 1.32 5.87
C ASP A 159 -24.22 -0.05 5.20
N SER A 160 -25.46 -0.56 5.25
CA SER A 160 -25.83 -1.86 4.68
C SER A 160 -25.57 -1.94 3.18
N ARG A 161 -25.57 -0.81 2.46
CA ARG A 161 -25.23 -0.76 1.03
C ARG A 161 -23.76 -1.14 0.81
N HIS A 162 -22.85 -0.64 1.66
CA HIS A 162 -21.43 -1.04 1.60
C HIS A 162 -21.25 -2.53 1.88
N ILE A 163 -22.00 -3.06 2.85
CA ILE A 163 -21.96 -4.49 3.20
C ILE A 163 -22.41 -5.37 2.03
N ALA A 164 -23.52 -5.01 1.38
CA ALA A 164 -24.00 -5.73 0.19
C ALA A 164 -22.99 -5.70 -0.97
N ILE A 165 -22.30 -4.57 -1.15
CA ILE A 165 -21.24 -4.44 -2.15
C ILE A 165 -20.03 -5.33 -1.83
N LEU A 166 -19.56 -5.33 -0.58
CA LEU A 166 -18.46 -6.19 -0.13
C LEU A 166 -18.81 -7.67 -0.32
N GLU A 167 -20.01 -8.09 0.11
CA GLU A 167 -20.48 -9.46 -0.06
C GLU A 167 -20.50 -9.87 -1.55
N ASN A 168 -21.06 -9.03 -2.43
CA ASN A 168 -21.10 -9.33 -3.86
C ASN A 168 -19.70 -9.38 -4.51
N TRP A 169 -18.81 -8.46 -4.12
CA TRP A 169 -17.43 -8.43 -4.60
C TRP A 169 -16.68 -9.70 -4.21
N TYR A 170 -16.66 -10.02 -2.92
CA TYR A 170 -15.92 -11.16 -2.40
C TYR A 170 -16.56 -12.51 -2.77
N SER A 171 -17.88 -12.61 -2.95
CA SER A 171 -18.55 -13.78 -3.55
C SER A 171 -18.47 -13.87 -5.08
N GLY A 172 -17.83 -12.91 -5.77
CA GLY A 172 -17.63 -12.98 -7.23
C GLY A 172 -18.87 -12.73 -8.08
N LYS A 173 -19.93 -12.16 -7.49
CA LYS A 173 -21.22 -11.88 -8.18
C LYS A 173 -21.18 -10.60 -9.02
N GLY A 174 -20.06 -9.88 -9.01
CA GLY A 174 -19.89 -8.58 -9.65
C GLY A 174 -20.62 -7.46 -8.90
N VAL A 175 -20.16 -6.21 -9.10
CA VAL A 175 -20.72 -5.02 -8.44
C VAL A 175 -21.57 -4.24 -9.44
N GLN A 176 -22.88 -4.19 -9.21
CA GLN A 176 -23.82 -3.49 -10.10
C GLN A 176 -24.06 -2.02 -9.70
N ASP A 177 -24.06 -1.73 -8.40
CA ASP A 177 -24.21 -0.37 -7.89
C ASP A 177 -22.87 0.35 -7.87
N ILE A 178 -22.51 0.90 -9.04
CA ILE A 178 -21.25 1.61 -9.26
C ILE A 178 -21.14 2.87 -8.40
N VAL A 179 -22.25 3.52 -8.05
CA VAL A 179 -22.23 4.73 -7.21
C VAL A 179 -21.78 4.34 -5.79
N THR A 180 -22.42 3.34 -5.19
CA THR A 180 -22.03 2.84 -3.88
C THR A 180 -20.64 2.21 -3.89
N TRP A 181 -20.22 1.57 -4.99
CA TRP A 181 -18.85 1.07 -5.16
C TRP A 181 -17.82 2.19 -5.08
N ASN A 182 -18.02 3.27 -5.82
CA ASN A 182 -17.12 4.42 -5.81
C ASN A 182 -17.13 5.12 -4.43
N GLU A 183 -18.28 5.20 -3.75
CA GLU A 183 -18.35 5.69 -2.36
C GLU A 183 -17.48 4.83 -1.43
N LEU A 184 -17.59 3.50 -1.54
CA LEU A 184 -16.82 2.54 -0.76
C LEU A 184 -15.32 2.60 -1.05
N GLN A 185 -14.92 2.65 -2.32
CA GLN A 185 -13.51 2.82 -2.74
C GLN A 185 -12.91 4.10 -2.15
N ASN A 186 -13.63 5.22 -2.27
CA ASN A 186 -13.22 6.48 -1.65
C ASN A 186 -13.14 6.39 -0.13
N LEU A 187 -14.08 5.71 0.53
CA LEU A 187 -14.07 5.52 1.98
C LEU A 187 -12.86 4.69 2.43
N LEU A 188 -12.48 3.68 1.64
CA LEU A 188 -11.38 2.75 1.88
C LEU A 188 -10.06 3.16 1.23
N ASN A 189 -9.95 4.41 0.77
CA ASN A 189 -8.71 4.92 0.18
C ASN A 189 -7.55 4.83 1.20
N PRO A 190 -6.43 4.15 0.88
CA PRO A 190 -5.32 3.93 1.80
C PRO A 190 -4.79 5.18 2.50
N LYS A 191 -4.74 6.33 1.81
CA LYS A 191 -4.24 7.60 2.36
C LYS A 191 -5.02 8.08 3.59
N LYS A 192 -6.29 7.66 3.73
CA LYS A 192 -7.10 7.99 4.90
C LYS A 192 -6.60 7.28 6.17
N PHE A 193 -5.70 6.32 6.04
CA PHE A 193 -5.21 5.45 7.11
C PHE A 193 -3.70 5.58 7.37
N ASP A 194 -2.99 6.51 6.71
CA ASP A 194 -1.54 6.69 6.86
C ASP A 194 -1.10 6.86 8.34
N TYR A 195 -1.95 7.49 9.16
CA TYR A 195 -1.69 7.69 10.59
C TYR A 195 -1.68 6.40 11.42
N LEU A 196 -2.16 5.28 10.87
CA LEU A 196 -2.07 3.97 11.52
C LEU A 196 -0.64 3.41 11.46
N GLY A 197 0.21 3.92 10.56
CA GLY A 197 1.53 3.35 10.29
C GLY A 197 1.46 1.96 9.65
N LEU A 198 0.35 1.65 8.96
CA LEU A 198 0.09 0.38 8.28
C LEU A 198 -0.03 0.65 6.78
N ARG A 199 0.39 -0.32 5.95
CA ARG A 199 0.36 -0.20 4.48
C ARG A 199 -0.80 -0.98 3.88
N PHE A 200 -1.73 -0.28 3.25
CA PHE A 200 -2.90 -0.88 2.59
C PHE A 200 -2.83 -0.74 1.07
N VAL A 201 -3.34 -1.75 0.36
CA VAL A 201 -3.60 -1.69 -1.08
C VAL A 201 -5.03 -1.21 -1.32
N SER A 202 -5.21 -0.31 -2.28
CA SER A 202 -6.53 0.22 -2.64
C SER A 202 -7.38 -0.83 -3.36
N LEU A 203 -8.70 -0.75 -3.23
CA LEU A 203 -9.60 -1.64 -3.96
C LEU A 203 -9.51 -1.41 -5.48
N GLU A 204 -9.24 -0.17 -5.89
CA GLU A 204 -9.03 0.22 -7.27
C GLU A 204 -7.80 -0.48 -7.89
N ALA A 205 -6.71 -0.62 -7.13
CA ALA A 205 -5.53 -1.36 -7.59
C ALA A 205 -5.82 -2.87 -7.67
N VAL A 206 -6.57 -3.42 -6.71
CA VAL A 206 -6.99 -4.83 -6.73
C VAL A 206 -7.85 -5.13 -7.96
N GLU A 207 -8.86 -4.31 -8.22
CA GLU A 207 -9.76 -4.42 -9.37
C GLU A 207 -8.98 -4.37 -10.69
N LEU A 208 -8.09 -3.39 -10.82
CA LEU A 208 -7.30 -3.20 -12.02
C LEU A 208 -6.31 -4.34 -12.27
N LEU A 209 -5.57 -4.77 -11.25
CA LEU A 209 -4.62 -5.88 -11.38
C LEU A 209 -5.35 -7.21 -11.59
N SER A 210 -6.56 -7.38 -11.04
CA SER A 210 -7.39 -8.53 -11.35
C SER A 210 -7.75 -8.59 -12.82
N HIS A 211 -8.16 -7.44 -13.40
CA HIS A 211 -8.46 -7.34 -14.82
C HIS A 211 -7.22 -7.62 -15.69
N LEU A 212 -6.08 -7.00 -15.35
CA LEU A 212 -4.84 -7.16 -16.10
C LEU A 212 -4.30 -8.59 -16.04
N THR A 213 -4.45 -9.29 -14.93
CA THR A 213 -3.96 -10.67 -14.78
C THR A 213 -4.96 -11.74 -15.25
N GLY A 214 -6.23 -11.36 -15.44
CA GLY A 214 -7.32 -12.30 -15.68
C GLY A 214 -7.64 -13.20 -14.47
N LYS A 215 -7.11 -12.87 -13.29
CA LYS A 215 -7.33 -13.59 -12.03
C LYS A 215 -8.11 -12.69 -11.08
N LYS A 216 -9.03 -13.26 -10.31
CA LYS A 216 -9.69 -12.50 -9.23
C LYS A 216 -8.71 -12.40 -8.06
N LEU A 217 -8.11 -11.24 -7.87
CA LEU A 217 -7.17 -10.99 -6.78
C LEU A 217 -7.88 -10.40 -5.57
N SER A 218 -7.31 -10.67 -4.40
CA SER A 218 -7.66 -10.07 -3.12
C SER A 218 -6.60 -9.06 -2.68
N LYS A 219 -6.85 -8.29 -1.61
CA LYS A 219 -5.88 -7.32 -1.09
C LYS A 219 -4.65 -8.02 -0.54
N ILE A 220 -4.82 -9.19 0.07
CA ILE A 220 -3.76 -9.96 0.72
C ILE A 220 -2.86 -10.66 -0.31
N GLU A 221 -3.33 -10.83 -1.54
CA GLU A 221 -2.50 -11.32 -2.65
C GLU A 221 -1.61 -10.24 -3.28
N LEU A 222 -1.88 -8.96 -2.98
CA LEU A 222 -1.17 -7.82 -3.52
C LEU A 222 -0.31 -7.15 -2.46
N THR A 223 1.00 -7.17 -2.65
CA THR A 223 1.93 -6.43 -1.79
C THR A 223 2.17 -5.01 -2.32
N PRO A 224 2.62 -4.06 -1.47
CA PRO A 224 3.05 -2.74 -1.95
C PRO A 224 4.11 -2.82 -3.06
N VAL A 225 4.99 -3.82 -3.02
CA VAL A 225 5.99 -4.10 -4.06
C VAL A 225 5.32 -4.39 -5.41
N VAL A 226 4.31 -5.27 -5.45
CA VAL A 226 3.59 -5.56 -6.70
C VAL A 226 2.94 -4.30 -7.26
N VAL A 227 2.27 -3.52 -6.41
CA VAL A 227 1.60 -2.29 -6.84
C VAL A 227 2.60 -1.29 -7.42
N PHE A 228 3.73 -1.08 -6.74
CA PHE A 228 4.82 -0.24 -7.23
C PHE A 228 5.34 -0.72 -8.58
N LEU A 229 5.68 -2.01 -8.70
CA LEU A 229 6.24 -2.58 -9.92
C LEU A 229 5.26 -2.53 -11.08
N SER A 230 3.96 -2.72 -10.82
CA SER A 230 2.91 -2.61 -11.81
C SER A 230 2.76 -1.18 -12.31
N ALA A 231 2.82 -0.19 -11.41
CA ALA A 231 2.78 1.22 -11.77
C ALA A 231 4.01 1.63 -12.58
N LEU A 232 5.21 1.22 -12.13
CA LEU A 232 6.47 1.46 -12.84
C LEU A 232 6.44 0.86 -14.25
N LEU A 233 6.08 -0.42 -14.36
CA LEU A 233 5.95 -1.11 -15.64
C LEU A 233 4.94 -0.41 -16.57
N THR A 234 3.78 -0.02 -16.04
CA THR A 234 2.76 0.69 -16.81
C THR A 234 3.29 2.01 -17.37
N ILE A 235 3.89 2.84 -16.52
CA ILE A 235 4.40 4.17 -16.91
C ILE A 235 5.57 4.05 -17.88
N THR A 236 6.56 3.21 -17.57
CA THR A 236 7.73 2.99 -18.44
C THR A 236 7.33 2.44 -19.81
N TRP A 237 6.30 1.58 -19.87
CA TRP A 237 5.76 1.13 -21.15
C TRP A 237 5.12 2.26 -21.96
N GLY A 238 4.46 3.21 -21.29
CA GLY A 238 3.95 4.42 -21.93
C GLY A 238 5.04 5.34 -22.46
N VAL A 239 6.16 5.46 -21.72
CA VAL A 239 7.34 6.22 -22.13
C VAL A 239 7.96 5.63 -23.41
N MET A 240 8.24 4.32 -23.45
CA MET A 240 8.79 3.63 -24.64
C MET A 240 7.91 3.66 -25.88
N LEU A 241 6.63 4.04 -25.72
CA LEU A 241 5.67 4.13 -26.81
C LEU A 241 5.35 5.59 -27.18
N ALA A 242 5.86 6.56 -26.43
CA ALA A 242 5.55 7.97 -26.62
C ALA A 242 6.06 8.49 -27.96
N ASP A 243 7.27 8.09 -28.37
CA ASP A 243 7.89 8.44 -29.64
C ASP A 243 7.55 7.47 -30.79
N GLY A 244 6.82 6.39 -30.47
CA GLY A 244 6.45 5.33 -31.41
C GLY A 244 7.59 4.37 -31.78
N MET A 245 8.75 4.49 -31.16
CA MET A 245 9.94 3.67 -31.42
C MET A 245 10.35 2.90 -30.17
N GLN A 246 9.95 1.64 -30.07
CA GLN A 246 10.41 0.79 -28.99
C GLN A 246 11.88 0.39 -29.20
N LYS A 247 12.81 0.99 -28.46
CA LYS A 247 14.23 0.64 -28.55
C LYS A 247 14.53 -0.59 -27.70
N GLU A 248 15.46 -1.43 -28.15
CA GLU A 248 15.79 -2.67 -27.44
C GLU A 248 16.59 -2.41 -26.15
N GLU A 249 17.34 -1.31 -26.12
CA GLU A 249 18.07 -0.79 -24.96
C GLU A 249 17.12 -0.48 -23.80
N GLU A 250 16.02 0.21 -24.08
CA GLU A 250 14.97 0.56 -23.12
C GLU A 250 14.29 -0.67 -22.53
N LYS A 251 13.89 -1.63 -23.38
CA LYS A 251 13.30 -2.91 -22.94
C LYS A 251 14.24 -3.69 -22.04
N ARG A 252 15.53 -3.76 -22.40
CA ARG A 252 16.55 -4.43 -21.59
C ARG A 252 16.75 -3.75 -20.25
N LEU A 253 16.80 -2.40 -20.23
CA LEU A 253 16.93 -1.65 -18.99
C LEU A 253 15.70 -1.83 -18.10
N LEU A 254 14.48 -1.75 -18.65
CA LEU A 254 13.26 -2.02 -17.91
C LEU A 254 13.26 -3.42 -17.28
N ALA A 255 13.56 -4.46 -18.07
CA ALA A 255 13.61 -5.83 -17.55
C ALA A 255 14.66 -5.99 -16.43
N LYS A 256 15.81 -5.32 -16.56
CA LYS A 256 16.86 -5.29 -15.53
C LYS A 256 16.38 -4.58 -14.26
N THR A 257 15.70 -3.44 -14.39
CA THR A 257 15.15 -2.66 -13.27
C THR A 257 14.07 -3.43 -12.53
N ILE A 258 13.11 -4.03 -13.25
CA ILE A 258 12.07 -4.89 -12.64
C ILE A 258 12.72 -6.05 -11.90
N LYS A 259 13.67 -6.76 -12.54
CA LYS A 259 14.37 -7.88 -11.90
C LYS A 259 15.14 -7.47 -10.64
N ARG A 260 15.74 -6.28 -10.62
CA ARG A 260 16.47 -5.74 -9.47
C ARG A 260 15.53 -5.48 -8.29
N LEU A 261 14.32 -5.02 -8.55
CA LEU A 261 13.36 -4.63 -7.52
C LEU A 261 12.53 -5.81 -6.98
N ILE A 262 12.43 -6.93 -7.70
CA ILE A 262 11.75 -8.14 -7.20
C ILE A 262 12.54 -8.77 -6.04
N PRO A 263 11.95 -8.93 -4.85
CA PRO A 263 12.59 -9.60 -3.71
C PRO A 263 13.01 -11.02 -4.07
N GLN A 264 14.27 -11.38 -3.83
CA GLN A 264 14.85 -12.64 -4.35
C GLN A 264 14.08 -13.89 -3.91
N LYS A 265 13.54 -13.87 -2.68
CA LYS A 265 12.84 -14.99 -2.05
C LYS A 265 11.32 -14.96 -2.26
N ASN A 266 10.79 -13.98 -2.99
CA ASN A 266 9.34 -13.84 -3.18
C ASN A 266 8.91 -14.33 -4.57
N ASN A 267 8.63 -15.64 -4.67
CA ASN A 267 8.19 -16.25 -5.92
C ASN A 267 6.83 -15.72 -6.40
N ALA A 268 5.91 -15.40 -5.48
CA ALA A 268 4.60 -14.88 -5.82
C ALA A 268 4.69 -13.52 -6.56
N VAL A 269 5.55 -12.61 -6.08
CA VAL A 269 5.82 -11.35 -6.78
C VAL A 269 6.39 -11.61 -8.17
N ARG A 270 7.35 -12.55 -8.30
CA ARG A 270 7.96 -12.89 -9.59
C ARG A 270 6.93 -13.40 -10.59
N GLU A 271 6.12 -14.39 -10.20
CA GLU A 271 5.06 -14.96 -11.06
C GLU A 271 4.05 -13.89 -11.49
N MET A 272 3.67 -12.99 -10.57
CA MET A 272 2.76 -11.90 -10.89
C MET A 272 3.37 -10.92 -11.90
N MET A 273 4.65 -10.57 -11.72
CA MET A 273 5.35 -9.69 -12.66
C MET A 273 5.54 -10.33 -14.03
N GLU A 274 5.77 -11.63 -14.12
CA GLU A 274 5.83 -12.34 -15.40
C GLU A 274 4.51 -12.26 -16.18
N ILE A 275 3.36 -12.37 -15.48
CA ILE A 275 2.04 -12.18 -16.10
C ILE A 275 1.87 -10.73 -16.56
N LEU A 276 2.18 -9.76 -15.70
CA LEU A 276 1.98 -8.34 -15.99
C LEU A 276 2.88 -7.82 -17.12
N LEU A 277 4.12 -8.32 -17.23
CA LEU A 277 5.04 -8.02 -18.34
C LEU A 277 4.45 -8.41 -19.70
N ASN A 278 3.63 -9.45 -19.75
CA ASN A 278 2.94 -9.86 -20.99
C ASN A 278 1.65 -9.07 -21.22
N ASN A 279 0.90 -8.78 -20.17
CA ASN A 279 -0.47 -8.26 -20.30
C ASN A 279 -0.55 -6.73 -20.38
N ILE A 280 0.31 -5.98 -19.67
CA ILE A 280 0.33 -4.51 -19.73
C ILE A 280 0.57 -3.97 -21.15
N PRO A 281 1.50 -4.53 -21.94
CA PRO A 281 1.68 -4.11 -23.33
C PRO A 281 0.43 -4.27 -24.20
N GLN A 282 -0.45 -5.22 -23.88
CA GLN A 282 -1.64 -5.55 -24.65
C GLN A 282 -2.91 -4.82 -24.17
N SER A 283 -2.87 -4.19 -23.00
CA SER A 283 -4.06 -3.61 -22.37
C SER A 283 -4.28 -2.12 -22.67
N ASP A 284 -3.33 -1.45 -23.33
CA ASP A 284 -3.31 0.00 -23.58
C ASP A 284 -3.48 0.87 -22.32
N ILE A 285 -3.36 0.28 -21.13
CA ILE A 285 -3.59 0.97 -19.85
C ILE A 285 -2.68 2.18 -19.65
N TYR A 286 -1.46 2.11 -20.17
CA TYR A 286 -0.46 3.18 -20.14
C TYR A 286 -0.91 4.45 -20.88
N ARG A 287 -1.93 4.35 -21.77
CA ARG A 287 -2.55 5.50 -22.44
C ARG A 287 -3.68 6.13 -21.63
N ASN A 288 -4.23 5.42 -20.65
CA ASN A 288 -5.34 5.90 -19.84
C ASN A 288 -4.85 6.34 -18.46
N GLN A 289 -4.63 7.66 -18.33
CA GLN A 289 -4.16 8.29 -17.09
C GLN A 289 -5.03 7.96 -15.88
N GLN A 290 -6.35 7.95 -16.04
CA GLN A 290 -7.27 7.67 -14.93
C GLN A 290 -7.15 6.22 -14.43
N GLU A 291 -6.86 5.28 -15.33
CA GLU A 291 -6.71 3.87 -14.98
C GLU A 291 -5.38 3.62 -14.27
N TRP A 292 -4.24 4.00 -14.85
CA TRP A 292 -2.96 3.70 -14.20
C TRP A 292 -2.75 4.50 -12.90
N LEU A 293 -3.38 5.66 -12.74
CA LEU A 293 -3.38 6.40 -11.46
C LEU A 293 -3.99 5.58 -10.31
N LYS A 294 -4.86 4.61 -10.59
CA LYS A 294 -5.39 3.69 -9.57
C LYS A 294 -4.28 2.85 -8.93
N LEU A 295 -3.24 2.49 -9.69
CA LEU A 295 -2.06 1.79 -9.17
C LEU A 295 -1.20 2.72 -8.30
N ALA A 296 -1.07 3.99 -8.70
CA ALA A 296 -0.26 4.97 -7.97
C ALA A 296 -0.97 5.59 -6.75
N ALA A 297 -2.24 5.24 -6.51
CA ALA A 297 -3.06 5.87 -5.47
C ALA A 297 -2.55 5.61 -4.05
N SER A 298 -2.02 4.41 -3.79
CA SER A 298 -1.45 3.99 -2.51
C SER A 298 0.05 4.27 -2.37
N LEU A 299 0.70 4.78 -3.41
CA LEU A 299 2.12 5.13 -3.35
C LEU A 299 2.32 6.45 -2.59
N SER A 300 3.27 6.41 -1.67
CA SER A 300 3.82 7.58 -0.98
C SER A 300 4.57 8.51 -1.94
N GLU A 301 4.86 9.72 -1.50
CA GLU A 301 5.64 10.68 -2.30
C GLU A 301 7.06 10.16 -2.63
N PRO A 302 7.83 9.58 -1.68
CA PRO A 302 9.10 8.91 -1.99
C PRO A 302 8.99 7.84 -3.07
N GLU A 303 7.96 6.99 -3.00
CA GLU A 303 7.75 5.91 -3.98
C GLU A 303 7.42 6.46 -5.37
N LYS A 304 6.56 7.48 -5.45
CA LYS A 304 6.26 8.13 -6.73
C LYS A 304 7.51 8.77 -7.34
N MET A 305 8.34 9.40 -6.51
CA MET A 305 9.58 10.02 -6.97
C MET A 305 10.59 8.97 -7.44
N LEU A 306 10.75 7.87 -6.71
CA LEU A 306 11.63 6.77 -7.11
C LEU A 306 11.15 6.12 -8.42
N MET A 307 9.85 5.88 -8.56
CA MET A 307 9.23 5.38 -9.78
C MET A 307 9.45 6.31 -10.97
N MET A 308 9.30 7.63 -10.78
CA MET A 308 9.60 8.61 -11.83
C MET A 308 11.09 8.62 -12.17
N SER A 309 11.97 8.52 -11.18
CA SER A 309 13.42 8.50 -11.42
C SER A 309 13.82 7.33 -12.31
N PHE A 310 13.28 6.13 -12.07
CA PHE A 310 13.49 4.99 -12.97
C PHE A 310 12.90 5.20 -14.37
N SER A 311 11.75 5.88 -14.47
CA SER A 311 11.16 6.19 -15.78
C SER A 311 12.02 7.15 -16.60
N TYR A 312 12.64 8.15 -15.97
CA TYR A 312 13.58 9.07 -16.62
C TYR A 312 14.92 8.40 -16.98
N GLU A 313 15.48 7.58 -16.07
CA GLU A 313 16.67 6.79 -16.36
C GLU A 313 16.43 5.88 -17.58
N MET A 314 15.26 5.25 -17.64
CA MET A 314 14.87 4.37 -18.73
C MET A 314 14.76 5.11 -20.06
N SER A 315 14.13 6.29 -20.08
CA SER A 315 14.05 7.10 -21.32
C SER A 315 15.41 7.55 -21.84
N ALA A 316 16.42 7.64 -20.97
CA ALA A 316 17.77 8.02 -21.37
C ALA A 316 18.66 6.81 -21.73
N ALA A 317 18.09 5.60 -21.89
CA ALA A 317 18.86 4.36 -22.05
C ALA A 317 19.78 4.36 -23.28
N ASP A 318 19.40 5.08 -24.34
CA ASP A 318 20.15 5.22 -25.58
C ASP A 318 20.97 6.53 -25.64
N GLY A 319 21.00 7.29 -24.55
CA GLY A 319 21.81 8.49 -24.36
C GLY A 319 21.07 9.82 -24.55
N GLU A 320 19.81 9.82 -24.99
CA GLU A 320 18.98 11.02 -25.11
C GLU A 320 17.55 10.73 -24.66
N ILE A 321 16.83 11.74 -24.19
CA ILE A 321 15.39 11.62 -23.91
C ILE A 321 14.65 12.35 -25.04
N SER A 322 13.79 11.64 -25.77
CA SER A 322 13.05 12.24 -26.88
C SER A 322 12.07 13.32 -26.39
N THR A 323 11.64 14.22 -27.30
CA THR A 323 10.70 15.28 -26.93
C THR A 323 9.36 14.71 -26.49
N GLU A 324 8.93 13.63 -27.14
CA GLU A 324 7.71 12.89 -26.87
C GLU A 324 7.76 12.16 -25.52
N GLU A 325 8.85 11.46 -25.21
CA GLU A 325 9.08 10.83 -23.89
C GLU A 325 9.09 11.87 -22.77
N ARG A 326 9.83 12.97 -22.97
CA ARG A 326 9.90 14.07 -21.99
C ARG A 326 8.53 14.66 -21.71
N LYS A 327 7.71 14.85 -22.75
CA LYS A 327 6.34 15.32 -22.61
C LYS A 327 5.49 14.31 -21.82
N TYR A 328 5.56 13.03 -22.15
CA TYR A 328 4.83 11.97 -21.44
C TYR A 328 5.23 11.92 -19.95
N LEU A 329 6.53 11.99 -19.65
CA LEU A 329 7.05 12.00 -18.28
C LEU A 329 6.60 13.23 -17.50
N GLN A 330 6.58 14.41 -18.14
CA GLN A 330 6.11 15.65 -17.50
C GLN A 330 4.61 15.60 -17.19
N GLU A 331 3.79 15.09 -18.12
CA GLU A 331 2.36 14.88 -17.90
C GLU A 331 2.12 13.88 -16.76
N THR A 332 2.89 12.78 -16.75
CA THR A 332 2.85 11.76 -15.70
C THR A 332 3.22 12.35 -14.33
N ALA A 333 4.30 13.13 -14.24
CA ALA A 333 4.71 13.81 -13.02
C ALA A 333 3.60 14.75 -12.49
N ASN A 334 2.99 15.53 -13.38
CA ASN A 334 1.89 16.42 -13.02
C ASN A 334 0.68 15.63 -12.47
N CYS A 335 0.30 14.53 -13.12
CA CYS A 335 -0.78 13.64 -12.66
C CYS A 335 -0.49 13.01 -11.29
N LEU A 336 0.77 12.68 -11.00
CA LEU A 336 1.20 12.14 -9.71
C LEU A 336 1.27 13.19 -8.59
N GLY A 337 1.18 14.48 -8.95
CA GLY A 337 1.34 15.61 -8.04
C GLY A 337 2.79 15.92 -7.70
N ILE A 338 3.74 15.54 -8.55
CA ILE A 338 5.17 15.80 -8.36
C ILE A 338 5.47 17.25 -8.70
N GLU A 339 6.26 17.92 -7.84
CA GLU A 339 6.68 19.30 -8.07
C GLU A 339 7.45 19.43 -9.40
N PRO A 340 7.10 20.38 -10.28
CA PRO A 340 7.73 20.51 -11.61
C PRO A 340 9.25 20.66 -11.57
N ARG A 341 9.79 21.25 -10.49
CA ARG A 341 11.24 21.40 -10.29
C ARG A 341 11.94 20.04 -10.15
N TYR A 342 11.32 19.06 -9.51
CA TYR A 342 11.89 17.71 -9.40
C TYR A 342 11.88 16.99 -10.75
N ALA A 343 10.80 17.12 -11.52
CA ALA A 343 10.74 16.58 -12.88
C ALA A 343 11.82 17.20 -13.80
N ALA A 344 12.06 18.51 -13.67
CA ALA A 344 13.12 19.21 -14.41
C ALA A 344 14.52 18.71 -14.02
N VAL A 345 14.78 18.50 -12.71
CA VAL A 345 16.04 17.91 -12.20
C VAL A 345 16.27 16.51 -12.79
N LEU A 346 15.25 15.65 -12.79
CA LEU A 346 15.37 14.30 -13.36
C LEU A 346 15.63 14.33 -14.87
N SER A 347 14.90 15.18 -15.61
CA SER A 347 15.09 15.36 -17.05
C SER A 347 16.50 15.83 -17.38
N ALA A 348 17.01 16.83 -16.67
CA ALA A 348 18.34 17.41 -16.93
C ALA A 348 19.47 16.46 -16.53
N GLY A 349 19.34 15.79 -15.37
CA GLY A 349 20.32 14.84 -14.87
C GLY A 349 20.45 13.62 -15.78
N PHE A 350 19.35 12.92 -16.06
CA PHE A 350 19.39 11.74 -16.93
C PHE A 350 19.60 12.06 -18.41
N GLY A 351 19.15 13.24 -18.87
CA GLY A 351 19.38 13.71 -20.24
C GLY A 351 20.79 14.25 -20.51
N GLY A 352 21.68 14.29 -19.51
CA GLY A 352 23.06 14.78 -19.66
C GLY A 352 23.17 16.30 -19.89
N GLU A 353 22.12 17.06 -19.59
CA GLU A 353 22.08 18.53 -19.74
C GLU A 353 22.76 19.25 -18.56
N GLY A 354 22.99 18.53 -17.46
CA GLY A 354 23.54 19.07 -16.21
C GLY A 354 22.46 19.69 -15.31
N ILE A 355 22.60 19.56 -13.99
CA ILE A 355 21.57 20.01 -13.04
C ILE A 355 21.86 21.43 -12.55
N GLU A 356 21.06 22.40 -12.97
CA GLU A 356 21.20 23.80 -12.55
C GLU A 356 20.56 24.09 -11.17
N ASP A 357 19.39 23.53 -10.89
CA ASP A 357 18.65 23.77 -9.64
C ASP A 357 19.12 22.84 -8.53
N ILE A 358 20.29 23.16 -7.96
CA ILE A 358 20.90 22.40 -6.87
C ILE A 358 19.98 22.29 -5.64
N VAL A 359 19.16 23.31 -5.37
CA VAL A 359 18.24 23.28 -4.22
C VAL A 359 17.14 22.24 -4.43
N ALA A 360 16.58 22.15 -5.64
CA ALA A 360 15.63 21.11 -5.97
C ALA A 360 16.29 19.73 -5.97
N PHE A 361 17.54 19.62 -6.43
CA PHE A 361 18.28 18.36 -6.42
C PHE A 361 18.53 17.83 -5.00
N GLU A 362 18.99 18.67 -4.07
CA GLU A 362 19.19 18.27 -2.67
C GLU A 362 17.87 17.82 -2.01
N LYS A 363 16.75 18.51 -2.30
CA LYS A 363 15.44 18.09 -1.83
C LYS A 363 14.99 16.77 -2.44
N LEU A 364 15.24 16.56 -3.73
CA LEU A 364 14.96 15.30 -4.41
C LEU A 364 15.73 14.16 -3.74
N LYS A 365 17.03 14.34 -3.44
CA LYS A 365 17.84 13.34 -2.72
C LYS A 365 17.26 12.98 -1.35
N LEU A 366 16.70 13.96 -0.63
CA LEU A 366 16.00 13.69 0.63
C LEU A 366 14.71 12.90 0.44
N LEU A 367 13.94 13.18 -0.62
CA LEU A 367 12.71 12.45 -0.95
C LEU A 367 12.95 11.00 -1.33
N ILE A 368 14.01 10.72 -2.10
CA ILE A 368 14.40 9.35 -2.48
C ILE A 368 15.57 8.83 -1.62
N HIS A 369 15.74 9.34 -0.40
CA HIS A 369 16.78 8.83 0.49
C HIS A 369 16.52 7.35 0.81
N PRO A 370 17.54 6.47 0.87
CA PRO A 370 17.34 5.03 1.09
C PRO A 370 16.52 4.69 2.35
N ASP A 371 16.59 5.52 3.39
CA ASP A 371 15.82 5.33 4.63
C ASP A 371 14.30 5.41 4.43
N GLN A 372 13.82 6.07 3.37
CA GLN A 372 12.39 6.17 3.05
C GLN A 372 11.79 4.84 2.59
N PHE A 373 12.62 3.85 2.25
CA PHE A 373 12.19 2.60 1.63
C PHE A 373 12.41 1.36 2.49
N GLN A 374 12.88 1.54 3.73
CA GLN A 374 13.19 0.42 4.63
C GLN A 374 11.98 -0.45 4.97
N ASP A 375 10.77 0.13 4.94
CA ASP A 375 9.52 -0.57 5.25
C ASP A 375 8.90 -1.26 4.03
N ILE A 376 9.55 -1.18 2.85
CA ILE A 376 9.12 -1.88 1.64
C ILE A 376 9.88 -3.19 1.48
N ASP A 377 11.17 -3.07 1.18
CA ASP A 377 12.11 -4.18 0.95
C ASP A 377 13.53 -3.60 0.80
N GLU A 378 14.56 -4.37 1.17
CA GLU A 378 15.97 -3.97 1.06
C GLU A 378 16.37 -3.63 -0.39
N ASN A 379 15.77 -4.30 -1.39
CA ASN A 379 15.99 -3.99 -2.79
C ASN A 379 15.64 -2.55 -3.16
N PHE A 380 14.64 -1.95 -2.49
CA PHE A 380 14.24 -0.56 -2.73
C PHE A 380 15.22 0.43 -2.10
N VAL A 381 15.82 0.07 -0.97
CA VAL A 381 16.90 0.84 -0.33
C VAL A 381 18.11 0.92 -1.27
N ASP A 382 18.50 -0.21 -1.86
CA ASP A 382 19.62 -0.26 -2.81
C ASP A 382 19.29 0.42 -4.14
N ALA A 383 18.05 0.30 -4.62
CA ALA A 383 17.55 0.99 -5.80
C ALA A 383 17.58 2.52 -5.65
N ALA A 384 17.14 3.02 -4.49
CA ALA A 384 17.19 4.44 -4.17
C ALA A 384 18.63 4.97 -4.13
N ARG A 385 19.55 4.23 -3.49
CA ARG A 385 20.99 4.57 -3.49
C ARG A 385 21.55 4.62 -4.90
N TYR A 386 21.25 3.62 -5.72
CA TYR A 386 21.66 3.55 -7.11
C TYR A 386 21.21 4.78 -7.93
N ILE A 387 19.96 5.21 -7.79
CA ILE A 387 19.45 6.39 -8.51
C ILE A 387 20.18 7.65 -8.08
N ILE A 388 20.38 7.85 -6.76
CA ILE A 388 21.12 9.01 -6.24
C ILE A 388 22.55 9.03 -6.80
N ASP A 389 23.27 7.91 -6.67
CA ASP A 389 24.65 7.79 -7.16
C ASP A 389 24.72 8.06 -8.67
N THR A 390 23.74 7.57 -9.44
CA THR A 390 23.67 7.79 -10.89
C THR A 390 23.45 9.26 -11.23
N LEU A 391 22.50 9.92 -10.57
CA LEU A 391 22.25 11.34 -10.78
C LEU A 391 23.48 12.18 -10.40
N GLU A 392 24.16 11.87 -9.30
CA GLU A 392 25.38 12.60 -8.90
C GLU A 392 26.50 12.47 -9.93
N VAL A 393 26.68 11.29 -10.54
CA VAL A 393 27.68 11.09 -11.60
C VAL A 393 27.33 11.84 -12.88
N LEU A 394 26.04 11.90 -13.25
CA LEU A 394 25.59 12.56 -14.49
C LEU A 394 25.47 14.08 -14.36
N SER A 395 25.43 14.61 -13.13
CA SER A 395 25.19 16.04 -12.87
C SER A 395 26.41 16.95 -13.07
N PHE A 396 27.61 16.40 -13.27
CA PHE A 396 28.87 17.15 -13.25
C PHE A 396 29.88 16.76 -14.34
#